data_AF-A0A7C4DIU8-F1
#
_entry.id   AF-A0A7C4DIU8-F1
#
_cell.length_a   1.000
_cell.length_b   1.000
_cell.length_c   1.000
_cell.angle_alpha   90.00
_cell.angle_beta   90.00
_cell.angle_gamma   90.00
#
_symmetry.space_group_name_H-M   'P 1'
#
loop_
_entity.id
_entity.type
_entity.pdbx_description
1 polymer ?
#
loop_
_entity_poly.entity_id
_entity_poly.type
_entity_poly.pdbx_seq_one_letter_code
_entity_poly.pdbx_strand_id
1 'polypeptide(L)'
;MLTLPYPRAAADSFRLAGLLLSCTVIVIGGLLDDRFQLGFLAQLGLIALATLVACRYWVFIERVNNPFTNGQIVFPISVTILLTLIWMMGMSITLNWLDGLDGLTTGVSAIAVLIFFVHMVRTGQQSVALLPAALLGATLGFLPRNWHPARIFLGSCGAYFLGFAVGGLSLIG
;
A
#
# COMPACT_ATOMS: atom_id res chain seq x y z
N MET A 1 28.59 3.33 5.06
CA MET A 1 27.51 4.34 4.99
C MET A 1 27.39 4.81 3.54
N LEU A 2 26.54 4.16 2.74
CA LEU A 2 26.26 4.59 1.37
C LEU A 2 25.27 5.75 1.44
N THR A 3 25.69 6.93 0.97
CA THR A 3 24.83 8.11 0.89
C THR A 3 23.72 7.82 -0.10
N LEU A 4 22.49 7.70 0.41
CA LEU A 4 21.31 7.80 -0.42
C LEU A 4 21.33 9.16 -1.13
N PRO A 5 20.86 9.28 -2.37
CA PRO A 5 20.79 10.56 -3.08
C PRO A 5 19.90 11.61 -2.39
N TYR A 6 19.13 11.24 -1.36
CA TYR A 6 18.15 12.10 -0.71
C TYR A 6 18.35 12.13 0.83
N PRO A 7 18.21 13.31 1.47
CA PRO A 7 18.09 13.39 2.92
C PRO A 7 16.77 12.73 3.35
N ARG A 8 16.85 11.59 4.05
CA ARG A 8 15.67 10.77 4.44
C ARG A 8 14.54 11.60 5.08
N ALA A 9 14.84 12.42 6.08
CA ALA A 9 13.82 13.15 6.84
C ALA A 9 12.96 14.13 6.01
N ALA A 10 13.55 14.83 5.01
CA ALA A 10 12.79 15.74 4.15
C ALA A 10 11.96 14.97 3.09
N ALA A 11 12.52 13.87 2.57
CA ALA A 11 11.85 13.04 1.58
C ALA A 11 10.70 12.21 2.15
N ASP A 12 10.75 11.85 3.44
CA ASP A 12 9.71 11.05 4.09
C ASP A 12 8.35 11.75 4.02
N SER A 13 8.30 13.04 4.36
CA SER A 13 7.06 13.83 4.30
C SER A 13 6.48 13.90 2.88
N PHE A 14 7.36 14.02 1.87
CA PHE A 14 6.98 14.06 0.47
C PHE A 14 6.43 12.70 -0.01
N ARG A 15 7.07 11.60 0.38
CA ARG A 15 6.62 10.23 0.08
C ARG A 15 5.29 9.91 0.76
N LEU A 16 5.16 10.27 2.03
CA LEU A 16 3.93 10.09 2.80
C LEU A 16 2.78 10.89 2.19
N ALA A 17 3.02 12.15 1.81
CA ALA A 17 2.02 12.96 1.11
C ALA A 17 1.59 12.30 -0.21
N GLY A 18 2.55 11.79 -0.98
CA GLY A 18 2.27 11.04 -2.21
C GLY A 18 1.41 9.80 -1.98
N LEU A 19 1.75 8.99 -0.98
CA LEU A 19 0.99 7.80 -0.64
C LEU A 19 -0.43 8.15 -0.18
N LEU A 20 -0.61 9.19 0.65
CA LEU A 20 -1.93 9.65 1.09
C LEU A 20 -2.79 10.18 -0.08
N LEU A 21 -2.19 10.93 -1.01
CA LEU A 21 -2.87 11.40 -2.22
C LEU A 21 -3.31 10.21 -3.09
N SER A 22 -2.42 9.25 -3.32
CA SER A 22 -2.76 8.03 -4.07
C SER A 22 -3.83 7.19 -3.39
N CYS A 23 -3.77 7.03 -2.07
CA CYS A 23 -4.81 6.37 -1.29
C CYS A 23 -6.15 7.09 -1.41
N THR A 24 -6.16 8.42 -1.50
CA THR A 24 -7.39 9.21 -1.72
C THR A 24 -7.97 8.93 -3.10
N VAL A 25 -7.13 8.84 -4.15
CA VAL A 25 -7.56 8.41 -5.49
C VAL A 25 -8.17 7.01 -5.46
N ILE A 26 -7.54 6.08 -4.73
CA ILE A 26 -8.05 4.70 -4.57
C ILE A 26 -9.38 4.68 -3.82
N VAL A 27 -9.53 5.44 -2.74
CA VAL A 27 -10.80 5.52 -1.99
C VAL A 27 -11.90 6.06 -2.89
N ILE A 28 -11.65 7.14 -3.64
CA ILE A 28 -12.63 7.66 -4.60
C ILE A 28 -12.97 6.61 -5.65
N GLY A 29 -11.95 5.96 -6.23
CA GLY A 29 -12.13 4.91 -7.23
C GLY A 29 -12.92 3.71 -6.72
N GLY A 30 -12.65 3.27 -5.51
CA GLY A 30 -13.34 2.16 -4.87
C GLY A 30 -14.77 2.50 -4.45
N LEU A 31 -15.04 3.74 -4.01
CA LEU A 31 -16.42 4.21 -3.79
C LEU A 31 -17.22 4.27 -5.10
N LEU A 32 -16.57 4.65 -6.20
CA LEU A 32 -17.19 4.61 -7.53
C LEU A 32 -17.45 3.16 -7.96
N ASP A 33 -16.54 2.24 -7.68
CA ASP A 33 -16.71 0.80 -7.93
C ASP A 33 -17.88 0.22 -7.13
N ASP A 34 -17.96 0.49 -5.82
CA ASP A 34 -19.06 0.03 -4.96
C ASP A 34 -20.42 0.58 -5.44
N ARG A 35 -20.46 1.80 -5.99
CA ARG A 35 -21.70 2.43 -6.47
C ARG A 35 -22.11 2.02 -7.88
N PHE A 36 -21.15 1.91 -8.80
CA PHE A 36 -21.41 1.78 -10.24
C PHE A 36 -20.98 0.42 -10.81
N GLN A 37 -20.37 -0.45 -10.02
CA GLN A 37 -19.86 -1.77 -10.44
C GLN A 37 -18.96 -1.64 -11.67
N LEU A 38 -17.80 -1.00 -11.48
CA LEU A 38 -16.92 -0.67 -12.60
C LEU A 38 -16.37 -1.95 -13.24
N GLY A 39 -16.17 -1.91 -14.56
CA GLY A 39 -15.51 -3.00 -15.26
C GLY A 39 -14.04 -3.12 -14.85
N PHE A 40 -13.47 -4.33 -14.98
CA PHE A 40 -12.09 -4.65 -14.62
C PHE A 40 -11.05 -3.66 -15.18
N LEU A 41 -11.21 -3.22 -16.44
CA LEU A 41 -10.29 -2.25 -17.06
C LEU A 41 -10.33 -0.87 -16.39
N ALA A 42 -11.51 -0.44 -15.91
CA ALA A 42 -11.64 0.83 -15.20
C ALA A 42 -11.00 0.74 -13.80
N GLN A 43 -11.18 -0.39 -13.11
CA GLN A 43 -10.52 -0.67 -11.84
C GLN A 43 -8.99 -0.65 -11.99
N LEU A 44 -8.45 -1.34 -13.01
CA LEU A 44 -7.02 -1.29 -13.34
C LEU A 44 -6.54 0.12 -13.66
N GLY A 45 -7.31 0.88 -14.44
CA GLY A 45 -6.99 2.27 -14.79
C GLY A 45 -6.89 3.17 -13.56
N LEU A 46 -7.81 3.02 -12.59
CA LEU A 46 -7.79 3.77 -11.33
C LEU A 46 -6.58 3.42 -10.47
N ILE A 47 -6.25 2.13 -10.35
CA ILE A 47 -5.06 1.69 -9.61
C ILE A 47 -3.77 2.14 -10.30
N ALA A 48 -3.72 2.08 -11.65
CA ALA A 48 -2.61 2.60 -12.44
C ALA A 48 -2.42 4.11 -12.20
N LEU A 49 -3.51 4.89 -12.24
CA LEU A 49 -3.48 6.32 -11.99
C LEU A 49 -2.94 6.63 -10.59
N ALA A 50 -3.48 5.97 -9.56
CA ALA A 50 -3.00 6.14 -8.19
C ALA A 50 -1.52 5.77 -8.04
N THR A 51 -1.07 4.72 -8.73
CA THR A 51 0.34 4.29 -8.74
C THR A 51 1.24 5.32 -9.43
N LEU A 52 0.81 5.90 -10.55
CA LEU A 52 1.57 6.96 -11.22
C LEU A 52 1.68 8.22 -10.37
N VAL A 53 0.62 8.56 -9.63
CA VAL A 53 0.69 9.60 -8.59
C VAL A 53 1.74 9.23 -7.55
N ALA A 54 1.75 8.01 -7.03
CA ALA A 54 2.71 7.56 -6.03
C ALA A 54 4.17 7.65 -6.55
N CYS A 55 4.41 7.21 -7.79
CA CYS A 55 5.70 7.31 -8.47
C CYS A 55 6.20 8.76 -8.58
N ARG A 56 5.30 9.73 -8.81
CA ARG A 56 5.65 11.16 -8.87
C ARG A 56 6.24 11.66 -7.53
N TYR A 57 5.81 11.07 -6.43
CA TYR A 57 6.28 11.36 -5.07
C TYR A 57 7.38 10.40 -4.59
N TRP A 58 8.05 9.72 -5.52
CA TRP A 58 9.15 8.78 -5.24
C TRP A 58 8.75 7.55 -4.40
N VAL A 59 7.49 7.12 -4.54
CA VAL A 59 7.02 5.84 -4.02
C VAL A 59 7.06 4.83 -5.16
N PHE A 60 8.23 4.21 -5.35
CA PHE A 60 8.46 3.18 -6.37
C PHE A 60 9.62 2.27 -5.98
N ILE A 61 9.76 1.14 -6.66
CA ILE A 61 10.83 0.15 -6.39
C ILE A 61 12.20 0.71 -6.84
N GLU A 62 13.01 1.21 -5.91
CA GLU A 62 14.33 1.74 -6.24
C GLU A 62 15.37 0.66 -6.53
N ARG A 63 15.36 -0.41 -5.73
CA ARG A 63 16.39 -1.44 -5.71
C ARG A 63 15.76 -2.78 -5.37
N VAL A 64 16.25 -3.84 -6.00
CA VAL A 64 15.87 -5.21 -5.66
C VAL A 64 17.08 -5.89 -5.01
N ASN A 65 16.91 -6.34 -3.77
CA ASN A 65 17.93 -7.11 -3.07
C ASN A 65 17.94 -8.54 -3.60
N ASN A 66 19.10 -9.05 -4.00
CA ASN A 66 19.28 -10.43 -4.40
C ASN A 66 19.43 -11.31 -3.15
N PRO A 67 18.50 -12.25 -2.89
CA PRO A 67 18.51 -13.08 -1.69
C PRO A 67 19.68 -14.08 -1.62
N PHE A 68 20.34 -14.36 -2.74
CA PHE A 68 21.42 -15.35 -2.82
C PHE A 68 22.82 -14.74 -2.73
N THR A 69 22.98 -13.47 -3.13
CA THR A 69 24.31 -12.84 -3.26
C THR A 69 24.47 -11.57 -2.42
N ASN A 70 23.45 -11.16 -1.66
CA ASN A 70 23.41 -9.87 -0.95
C ASN A 70 23.69 -8.64 -1.85
N GLY A 71 23.69 -8.81 -3.17
CA GLY A 71 23.84 -7.74 -4.14
C GLY A 71 22.55 -6.96 -4.33
N GLN A 72 22.67 -5.70 -4.75
CA GLN A 72 21.53 -4.88 -5.16
C GLN A 72 21.48 -4.76 -6.67
N ILE A 73 20.33 -5.08 -7.24
CA ILE A 73 20.07 -4.89 -8.67
C ILE A 73 19.31 -3.58 -8.83
N VAL A 74 19.87 -2.69 -9.65
CA VAL A 74 19.24 -1.43 -10.06
C VAL A 74 18.74 -1.59 -11.48
N PHE A 75 17.45 -1.41 -11.67
CA PHE A 75 16.82 -1.51 -12.98
C PHE A 75 16.72 -0.14 -13.66
N PRO A 76 16.58 -0.10 -15.00
CA PRO A 76 16.19 1.12 -15.70
C PRO A 76 14.85 1.65 -15.17
N ILE A 77 14.67 2.97 -15.20
CA ILE A 77 13.47 3.62 -14.64
C ILE A 77 12.15 3.08 -15.22
N SER A 78 12.12 2.73 -16.51
CA SER A 78 10.95 2.15 -17.17
C SER A 78 10.56 0.81 -16.56
N VAL A 79 11.55 -0.04 -16.25
CA VAL A 79 11.33 -1.35 -15.62
C VAL A 79 10.89 -1.17 -14.17
N THR A 80 11.50 -0.25 -13.43
CA THR A 80 11.10 0.09 -12.06
C THR A 80 9.64 0.55 -11.99
N ILE A 81 9.20 1.43 -12.89
CA ILE A 81 7.80 1.90 -12.93
C ILE A 81 6.86 0.75 -13.26
N LEU A 82 7.22 -0.09 -14.24
CA LEU A 82 6.40 -1.26 -14.61
C LEU A 82 6.28 -2.25 -13.44
N LEU A 83 7.37 -2.56 -12.75
CA LEU A 83 7.36 -3.42 -11.57
C LEU A 83 6.52 -2.82 -10.45
N THR A 84 6.59 -1.50 -10.25
CA THR A 84 5.78 -0.80 -9.25
C THR A 84 4.29 -0.87 -9.60
N LEU A 85 3.93 -0.68 -10.87
CA LEU A 85 2.55 -0.85 -11.35
C LEU A 85 2.04 -2.26 -11.07
N ILE A 86 2.81 -3.28 -11.45
CA ILE A 86 2.45 -4.68 -11.21
C ILE A 86 2.31 -4.96 -9.71
N TRP A 87 3.22 -4.44 -8.89
CA TRP A 87 3.18 -4.62 -7.43
C TRP A 87 1.94 -3.99 -6.82
N MET A 88 1.67 -2.71 -7.10
CA MET A 88 0.54 -1.98 -6.52
C MET A 88 -0.81 -2.54 -7.01
N MET A 89 -0.91 -2.92 -8.29
CA MET A 89 -2.08 -3.61 -8.83
C MET A 89 -2.27 -4.98 -8.19
N GLY A 90 -1.20 -5.78 -8.12
CA GLY A 90 -1.23 -7.11 -7.50
C GLY A 90 -1.74 -7.03 -6.07
N MET A 91 -1.15 -6.17 -5.23
CA MET A 91 -1.56 -5.99 -3.85
C MET A 91 -3.04 -5.56 -3.72
N SER A 92 -3.48 -4.60 -4.53
CA SER A 92 -4.85 -4.07 -4.49
C SER A 92 -5.88 -5.12 -4.91
N ILE A 93 -5.64 -5.81 -6.03
CA ILE A 93 -6.53 -6.84 -6.55
C ILE A 93 -6.55 -8.06 -5.61
N THR A 94 -5.40 -8.49 -5.11
CA THR A 94 -5.31 -9.61 -4.18
C THR A 94 -6.11 -9.34 -2.91
N LEU A 95 -5.97 -8.17 -2.29
CA LEU A 95 -6.77 -7.87 -1.08
C LEU A 95 -8.26 -7.73 -1.38
N ASN A 96 -8.64 -7.23 -2.55
CA ASN A 96 -10.04 -7.23 -2.98
C ASN A 96 -10.59 -8.65 -3.16
N TRP A 97 -9.81 -9.58 -3.72
CA TRP A 97 -10.22 -10.98 -3.84
C TRP A 97 -10.31 -11.71 -2.50
N LEU A 98 -9.51 -11.32 -1.51
CA LEU A 98 -9.60 -11.87 -0.15
C LEU A 98 -10.85 -11.39 0.61
N ASP A 99 -11.49 -10.30 0.19
CA ASP A 99 -12.62 -9.70 0.91
C ASP A 99 -13.94 -10.48 0.76
N GLY A 100 -13.89 -11.67 0.16
CA GLY A 100 -15.02 -12.60 0.09
C GLY A 100 -15.36 -13.32 1.40
N LEU A 101 -14.55 -13.15 2.46
CA LEU A 101 -14.74 -13.76 3.78
C LEU A 101 -14.71 -12.71 4.90
N ASP A 102 -15.63 -12.85 5.86
CA ASP A 102 -15.76 -11.96 7.03
C ASP A 102 -14.42 -11.80 7.77
N GLY A 103 -13.91 -10.56 7.87
CA GLY A 103 -12.73 -10.24 8.66
C GLY A 103 -11.39 -10.64 8.05
N LEU A 104 -11.37 -11.33 6.90
CA LEU A 104 -10.13 -11.89 6.34
C LEU A 104 -9.18 -10.78 5.85
N THR A 105 -9.64 -9.92 4.95
CA THR A 105 -8.81 -8.84 4.37
C THR A 105 -8.34 -7.87 5.44
N THR A 106 -9.25 -7.45 6.33
CA THR A 106 -8.92 -6.57 7.45
C THR A 106 -7.90 -7.23 8.39
N GLY A 107 -8.07 -8.50 8.72
CA GLY A 107 -7.18 -9.24 9.62
C GLY A 107 -5.77 -9.44 9.06
N VAL A 108 -5.66 -9.89 7.81
CA VAL A 108 -4.36 -10.04 7.14
C VAL A 108 -3.65 -8.69 7.01
N SER A 109 -4.39 -7.63 6.68
CA SER A 109 -3.83 -6.28 6.62
C SER A 109 -3.34 -5.80 7.98
N ALA A 110 -4.08 -6.04 9.07
CA ALA A 110 -3.68 -5.71 10.44
C ALA A 110 -2.35 -6.36 10.82
N ILE A 111 -2.16 -7.64 10.49
CA ILE A 111 -0.91 -8.36 10.74
C ILE A 111 0.24 -7.76 9.91
N ALA A 112 0.01 -7.49 8.62
CA ALA A 112 1.03 -6.91 7.74
C ALA A 112 1.50 -5.53 8.23
N VAL A 113 0.57 -4.63 8.56
CA VAL A 113 0.92 -3.29 9.04
C VAL A 113 1.56 -3.31 10.42
N LEU A 114 1.22 -4.28 11.29
CA LEU A 114 1.94 -4.49 12.55
C LEU A 114 3.41 -4.86 12.31
N ILE A 115 3.68 -5.75 11.36
CA ILE A 115 5.05 -6.13 10.99
C ILE A 115 5.81 -4.92 10.44
N PHE A 116 5.20 -4.13 9.56
CA PHE A 116 5.83 -2.90 9.05
C PHE A 116 6.09 -1.87 10.15
N PHE A 117 5.15 -1.66 11.06
CA PHE A 117 5.34 -0.78 12.21
C PHE A 117 6.56 -1.19 13.04
N VAL A 118 6.63 -2.47 13.43
CA VAL A 118 7.77 -3.00 14.20
C VAL A 118 9.08 -2.87 13.41
N HIS A 119 9.07 -3.17 12.11
CA HIS A 119 10.26 -3.04 11.25
C HIS A 119 10.79 -1.60 11.18
N MET A 120 9.90 -0.64 10.93
CA MET A 120 10.26 0.78 10.82
C MET A 120 10.77 1.35 12.14
N VAL A 121 10.16 0.96 13.27
CA VAL A 121 10.67 1.35 14.60
C VAL A 121 12.08 0.79 14.83
N ARG A 122 12.32 -0.48 14.47
CA ARG A 122 13.64 -1.12 14.65
C ARG A 122 14.73 -0.56 13.73
N THR A 123 14.36 -0.07 12.55
CA THR A 123 15.30 0.54 11.58
C THR A 123 15.50 2.04 11.80
N GLY A 124 14.83 2.64 12.81
CA GLY A 124 14.95 4.06 13.14
C GLY A 124 14.11 4.99 12.25
N GLN A 125 13.18 4.45 11.45
CA GLN A 125 12.31 5.19 10.53
C GLN A 125 11.01 5.64 11.23
N GLN A 126 11.14 6.38 12.33
CA GLN A 126 10.00 6.73 13.18
C GLN A 126 8.98 7.65 12.49
N SER A 127 9.44 8.53 11.60
CA SER A 127 8.60 9.40 10.76
C SER A 127 7.58 8.62 9.93
N VAL A 128 8.05 7.54 9.28
CA VAL A 128 7.23 6.69 8.40
C VAL A 128 6.39 5.70 9.22
N ALA A 129 6.89 5.24 10.38
CA ALA A 129 6.21 4.28 11.26
C ALA A 129 4.82 4.74 11.76
N LEU A 130 4.55 6.04 11.77
CA LEU A 130 3.25 6.58 12.17
C LEU A 130 2.11 6.12 11.27
N LEU A 131 2.35 5.96 9.96
CA LEU A 131 1.32 5.54 9.01
C LEU A 131 0.86 4.08 9.23
N PRO A 132 1.74 3.06 9.31
CA PRO A 132 1.31 1.71 9.65
C PRO A 132 0.71 1.61 11.07
N ALA A 133 1.16 2.44 12.03
CA ALA A 133 0.51 2.51 13.34
C ALA A 133 -0.95 3.02 13.26
N ALA A 134 -1.20 4.05 12.46
CA ALA A 134 -2.55 4.57 12.22
C ALA A 134 -3.43 3.55 11.50
N LEU A 135 -2.90 2.87 10.46
CA LEU A 135 -3.59 1.78 9.77
C LEU A 135 -3.86 0.58 10.68
N LEU A 136 -2.95 0.26 11.61
CA LEU A 136 -3.17 -0.77 12.62
C LEU A 136 -4.33 -0.38 13.54
N GLY A 137 -4.38 0.87 14.01
CA GLY A 137 -5.49 1.38 14.80
C GLY A 137 -6.83 1.32 14.05
N ALA A 138 -6.84 1.72 12.78
CA ALA A 138 -8.04 1.69 11.94
C ALA A 138 -8.53 0.25 11.69
N THR A 139 -7.63 -0.66 11.34
CA THR A 139 -7.95 -2.08 11.10
C THR A 139 -8.44 -2.75 12.37
N LEU A 140 -7.77 -2.56 13.52
CA LEU A 140 -8.22 -3.10 14.81
C LEU A 140 -9.54 -2.50 15.30
N GLY A 141 -9.81 -1.22 15.02
CA GLY A 141 -11.09 -0.59 15.34
C GLY A 141 -12.25 -1.13 14.50
N PHE A 142 -12.00 -1.40 13.22
CA PHE A 142 -12.98 -1.92 12.28
C PHE A 142 -13.21 -3.43 12.45
N LEU A 143 -12.15 -4.20 12.73
CA LEU A 143 -12.17 -5.67 12.71
C LEU A 143 -13.30 -6.29 13.55
N PRO A 144 -13.64 -5.86 14.78
CA PRO A 144 -14.72 -6.49 15.54
C PRO A 144 -16.12 -6.31 14.93
N ARG A 145 -16.29 -5.36 13.99
CA ARG A 145 -17.55 -5.11 13.28
C ARG A 145 -17.58 -5.89 11.96
N ASN A 146 -16.41 -6.24 11.44
CA ASN A 146 -16.20 -7.02 10.23
C ASN A 146 -15.96 -8.52 10.51
N TRP A 147 -15.73 -8.90 11.78
CA TRP A 147 -15.50 -10.28 12.20
C TRP A 147 -16.77 -11.12 12.15
N HIS A 148 -16.63 -12.41 11.84
CA HIS A 148 -17.76 -13.32 11.66
C HIS A 148 -18.65 -13.42 12.91
N PRO A 149 -19.98 -13.27 12.79
CA PRO A 149 -20.73 -12.82 11.60
C PRO A 149 -20.64 -11.30 11.37
N ALA A 150 -20.23 -10.89 10.17
CA ALA A 150 -19.95 -9.49 9.86
C ALA A 150 -21.21 -8.60 9.95
N ARG A 151 -21.07 -7.44 10.61
CA ARG A 151 -22.11 -6.39 10.69
C ARG A 151 -21.88 -5.28 9.67
N ILE A 152 -20.63 -5.03 9.31
CA ILE A 152 -20.22 -4.03 8.33
C ILE A 152 -19.22 -4.69 7.38
N PHE A 153 -19.52 -4.64 6.08
CA PHE A 153 -18.65 -5.13 5.03
C PHE A 153 -17.57 -4.08 4.71
N LEU A 154 -16.40 -4.55 4.31
CA LEU A 154 -15.27 -3.68 3.94
C LEU A 154 -15.50 -3.06 2.56
N GLY A 155 -16.00 -3.86 1.59
CA GLY A 155 -16.33 -3.42 0.24
C GLY A 155 -15.09 -3.22 -0.64
N SER A 156 -15.31 -2.96 -1.93
CA SER A 156 -14.20 -2.72 -2.86
C SER A 156 -13.38 -1.50 -2.44
N CYS A 157 -14.02 -0.45 -1.93
CA CYS A 157 -13.34 0.72 -1.41
C CYS A 157 -12.32 0.38 -0.32
N GLY A 158 -12.74 -0.32 0.73
CA GLY A 158 -11.86 -0.65 1.84
C GLY A 158 -10.76 -1.63 1.43
N ALA A 159 -11.08 -2.63 0.61
CA ALA A 159 -10.11 -3.63 0.19
C ALA A 159 -9.03 -3.06 -0.75
N TYR A 160 -9.40 -2.23 -1.73
CA TYR A 160 -8.41 -1.55 -2.57
C TYR A 160 -7.58 -0.57 -1.76
N PHE A 161 -8.17 0.18 -0.83
CA PHE A 161 -7.42 1.08 0.04
C PHE A 161 -6.39 0.32 0.87
N LEU A 162 -6.77 -0.76 1.55
CA LEU A 162 -5.83 -1.57 2.32
C LEU A 162 -4.74 -2.16 1.44
N GLY A 163 -5.08 -2.67 0.24
CA GLY A 163 -4.11 -3.29 -0.65
C GLY A 163 -3.09 -2.28 -1.16
N PHE A 164 -3.55 -1.11 -1.57
CA PHE A 164 -2.69 -0.03 -2.02
C PHE A 164 -1.82 0.53 -0.88
N ALA A 165 -2.40 0.73 0.32
CA ALA A 165 -1.68 1.25 1.47
C ALA A 165 -0.59 0.26 1.95
N VAL A 166 -0.91 -1.03 2.07
CA VAL A 166 0.07 -2.07 2.44
C VAL A 166 1.16 -2.18 1.37
N GLY A 167 0.79 -2.17 0.08
CA GLY A 167 1.74 -2.18 -1.02
C GLY A 167 2.66 -0.96 -1.06
N GLY A 168 2.14 0.24 -0.78
CA GLY A 168 2.93 1.47 -0.71
C GLY A 168 3.84 1.52 0.52
N LEU A 169 3.36 1.05 1.67
CA LEU A 169 4.17 0.94 2.89
C LEU A 169 5.37 0.02 2.71
N SER A 170 5.23 -1.07 1.94
CA SER A 170 6.36 -1.98 1.65
C SER A 170 7.41 -1.36 0.73
N LEU A 171 7.12 -0.24 0.06
CA LEU A 171 8.06 0.49 -0.79
C LEU A 171 8.79 1.61 -0.06
N ILE A 172 8.15 2.20 0.96
CA ILE A 172 8.73 3.30 1.74
C ILE A 172 9.49 2.77 2.97
N GLY A 173 9.01 1.67 3.56
CA GLY A 173 9.49 1.09 4.83
C GLY A 173 10.78 0.31 4.78
#